data_AF-X1MF01-F1
#
_entry.id   AF-X1MF01-F1
#
_cell.length_a   1.000
_cell.length_b   1.000
_cell.length_c   1.000
_cell.angle_alpha   90.00
_cell.angle_beta   90.00
_cell.angle_gamma   90.00
#
_symmetry.space_group_name_H-M   'P 1'
#
loop_
_entity.id
_entity.type
_entity.pdbx_description
1 polymer ?
#
loop_
_entity_poly.entity_id
_entity_poly.type
_entity_poly.pdbx_seq_one_letter_code
_entity_poly.pdbx_strand_id
1 'polypeptide(L)'
;MDTVDVPLCLDSTNPQALEAALKTYRGKPIVNSVNGEEHSLEKILPLVKKYGAAIIGLTMDNEGIPNSPERRVATAHKIVERAEALGIPRQDVIIDCLAMTVGADSRAGLVVIEAIRRVKAELGDSTTTSCASGDGHRRCSSVP
;
A
#
# COMPACT_ATOMS: atom_id res chain seq x y z
N MET A 1 2.17 -22.91 -12.71
CA MET A 1 1.98 -22.31 -11.38
C MET A 1 0.93 -23.17 -10.71
N ASP A 2 1.39 -24.25 -10.07
CA ASP A 2 0.66 -25.53 -10.11
C ASP A 2 0.33 -26.09 -8.72
N THR A 3 0.21 -25.23 -7.70
CA THR A 3 -0.06 -25.66 -6.31
C THR A 3 -1.22 -24.95 -5.61
N VAL A 4 -1.51 -23.67 -5.93
CA VAL A 4 -2.60 -22.91 -5.31
C VAL A 4 -3.25 -21.94 -6.29
N ASP A 5 -4.57 -21.74 -6.19
CA ASP A 5 -5.36 -20.83 -7.03
C ASP A 5 -5.53 -19.42 -6.41
N VAL A 6 -4.64 -19.05 -5.48
CA VAL A 6 -4.71 -17.78 -4.74
C VAL A 6 -3.87 -16.70 -5.44
N PRO A 7 -4.37 -15.46 -5.60
CA PRO A 7 -3.60 -14.38 -6.20
C PRO A 7 -2.30 -14.07 -5.45
N LEU A 8 -1.22 -13.77 -6.18
CA LEU A 8 0.04 -13.33 -5.55
C LEU A 8 0.03 -11.84 -5.18
N CYS A 9 0.61 -11.56 -4.02
CA CYS A 9 1.06 -10.23 -3.63
C CYS A 9 2.58 -10.12 -3.87
N LEU A 10 2.99 -9.31 -4.84
CA LEU A 10 4.38 -9.09 -5.21
C LEU A 10 4.96 -7.96 -4.35
N ASP A 11 5.76 -8.32 -3.35
CA ASP A 11 6.37 -7.38 -2.40
C ASP A 11 7.79 -7.01 -2.81
N SER A 12 7.96 -5.89 -3.51
CA SER A 12 9.26 -5.39 -3.94
C SER A 12 9.19 -3.92 -4.34
N THR A 13 10.20 -3.15 -3.93
CA THR A 13 10.40 -1.77 -4.39
C THR A 13 11.23 -1.66 -5.67
N ASN A 14 11.83 -2.77 -6.14
CA ASN A 14 12.62 -2.79 -7.37
C ASN A 14 11.71 -2.96 -8.61
N PRO A 15 11.62 -1.95 -9.51
CA PRO A 15 10.77 -2.02 -10.69
C PRO A 15 11.13 -3.14 -11.67
N GLN A 16 12.42 -3.48 -11.78
CA GLN A 16 12.88 -4.54 -12.68
C GLN A 16 12.43 -5.93 -12.19
N ALA A 17 12.49 -6.16 -10.88
CA ALA A 17 12.02 -7.39 -10.27
C ALA A 17 10.50 -7.52 -10.40
N LEU A 18 9.76 -6.43 -10.15
CA LEU A 18 8.31 -6.38 -10.36
C LEU A 18 7.96 -6.67 -11.82
N GLU A 19 8.63 -6.05 -12.78
CA GLU A 19 8.33 -6.29 -14.20
C GLU A 19 8.60 -7.76 -14.60
N ALA A 20 9.69 -8.37 -14.13
CA ALA A 20 9.98 -9.77 -14.42
C ALA A 20 8.90 -10.71 -13.84
N ALA A 21 8.45 -10.45 -12.61
CA ALA A 21 7.39 -11.22 -11.96
C ALA A 21 6.04 -11.03 -12.65
N LEU A 22 5.66 -9.79 -12.98
CA LEU A 22 4.42 -9.46 -13.67
C LEU A 22 4.33 -10.08 -15.08
N LYS A 23 5.47 -10.23 -15.79
CA LYS A 23 5.52 -10.89 -17.11
C LYS A 23 5.23 -12.39 -17.04
N THR A 24 5.59 -13.05 -15.94
CA THR A 24 5.48 -14.51 -15.79
C THR A 24 4.19 -14.95 -15.11
N TYR A 25 3.54 -14.04 -14.39
CA TYR A 25 2.33 -14.32 -13.65
C TYR A 25 1.09 -14.45 -14.55
N ARG A 26 0.20 -15.38 -14.21
CA ARG A 26 -1.09 -15.57 -14.91
C ARG A 26 -2.22 -15.17 -13.96
N GLY A 27 -3.04 -14.20 -14.38
CA GLY A 27 -4.12 -13.64 -13.58
C GLY A 27 -3.84 -12.21 -13.14
N LYS A 28 -4.55 -11.75 -12.11
CA LYS A 28 -4.41 -10.40 -11.57
C LYS A 28 -3.62 -10.41 -10.26
N PRO A 29 -2.34 -9.99 -10.25
CA PRO A 29 -1.55 -9.90 -9.03
C PRO A 29 -1.84 -8.60 -8.29
N ILE A 30 -1.46 -8.54 -7.02
CA ILE A 30 -1.39 -7.31 -6.24
C ILE A 30 0.09 -6.91 -6.15
N VAL A 31 0.41 -5.65 -6.41
CA VAL A 31 1.76 -5.09 -6.20
C VAL A 31 1.80 -4.42 -4.83
N ASN A 32 2.78 -4.78 -4.00
CA ASN A 32 3.09 -4.16 -2.72
C ASN A 32 4.50 -3.53 -2.83
N SER A 33 4.65 -2.22 -2.92
CA SER A 33 3.65 -1.15 -2.90
C SER A 33 4.13 0.02 -3.77
N VAL A 34 3.29 1.04 -3.91
CA VAL A 34 3.66 2.40 -4.31
C VAL A 34 3.51 3.32 -3.09
N ASN A 35 4.22 4.44 -3.07
CA ASN A 35 4.06 5.47 -2.05
C ASN A 35 3.74 6.83 -2.71
N GLY A 36 3.57 7.88 -1.90
CA GLY A 36 3.26 9.23 -2.39
C GLY A 36 4.42 9.98 -3.05
N GLU A 37 5.62 9.40 -3.09
CA GLU A 37 6.77 10.00 -3.75
C GLU A 37 6.60 9.97 -5.27
N GLU A 38 6.98 11.07 -5.93
CA GLU A 38 6.79 11.23 -7.37
C GLU A 38 7.49 10.13 -8.17
N HIS A 39 8.73 9.83 -7.76
CA HIS A 39 9.54 8.79 -8.37
C HIS A 39 8.93 7.39 -8.28
N SER A 40 8.25 7.09 -7.17
CA SER A 40 7.58 5.81 -6.95
C SER A 40 6.35 5.69 -7.85
N LEU A 41 5.53 6.74 -7.89
CA LEU A 41 4.34 6.80 -8.74
C LEU A 41 4.69 6.66 -10.23
N GLU A 42 5.70 7.38 -10.71
CA GLU A 42 6.15 7.35 -12.10
C GLU A 42 6.72 6.00 -12.54
N LYS A 43 7.30 5.22 -11.62
CA LYS A 43 7.90 3.92 -11.94
C LYS A 43 6.92 2.77 -11.81
N ILE A 44 6.11 2.77 -10.75
CA ILE A 44 5.28 1.61 -10.38
C ILE A 44 3.93 1.64 -11.10
N LEU A 45 3.25 2.78 -11.16
CA LEU A 45 1.91 2.84 -11.75
C LEU A 45 1.86 2.46 -13.24
N PRO A 46 2.84 2.82 -14.10
CA PRO A 46 2.85 2.34 -15.48
C PRO A 46 2.99 0.82 -15.59
N LEU A 47 3.75 0.17 -14.69
CA LEU A 47 3.85 -1.29 -14.64
C LEU A 47 2.51 -1.91 -14.22
N VAL A 48 1.88 -1.38 -13.18
CA VAL A 48 0.56 -1.84 -12.71
C VAL A 48 -0.46 -1.75 -13.84
N LYS A 49 -0.50 -0.63 -14.56
CA LYS A 49 -1.39 -0.45 -15.71
C LYS A 49 -1.08 -1.43 -16.86
N LYS A 50 0.20 -1.59 -17.22
CA LYS A 50 0.65 -2.44 -18.32
C LYS A 50 0.28 -3.92 -18.12
N TYR A 51 0.37 -4.40 -16.88
CA TYR A 51 0.11 -5.81 -16.55
C TYR A 51 -1.27 -6.05 -15.91
N GLY A 52 -2.09 -5.00 -15.75
CA GLY A 52 -3.44 -5.09 -15.20
C GLY A 52 -3.48 -5.55 -13.74
N ALA A 53 -2.46 -5.21 -12.96
CA ALA A 53 -2.36 -5.56 -11.54
C ALA A 53 -3.20 -4.63 -10.66
N ALA A 54 -3.51 -5.07 -9.45
CA ALA A 54 -3.92 -4.18 -8.36
C ALA A 54 -2.67 -3.65 -7.63
N ILE A 55 -2.79 -2.54 -6.90
CA ILE A 55 -1.67 -1.85 -6.25
C ILE A 55 -2.02 -1.46 -4.81
N ILE A 56 -1.08 -1.68 -3.89
CA ILE A 56 -1.12 -1.15 -2.54
C ILE A 56 -0.40 0.20 -2.51
N GLY A 57 -1.07 1.26 -2.07
CA GLY A 57 -0.57 2.62 -1.94
C GLY A 57 -0.32 2.99 -0.48
N LEU A 58 0.93 3.11 -0.06
CA LEU A 58 1.30 3.51 1.29
C LEU A 58 1.13 5.03 1.46
N THR A 59 0.43 5.48 2.50
CA THR A 59 0.27 6.90 2.80
C THR A 59 1.52 7.51 3.45
N MET A 60 2.63 7.49 2.72
CA MET A 60 3.90 8.12 3.09
C MET A 60 4.51 8.84 1.89
N ASP A 61 5.41 9.78 2.15
CA ASP A 61 6.13 10.55 1.13
C ASP A 61 7.59 10.78 1.54
N ASN A 62 8.27 11.73 0.88
CA ASN A 62 9.69 12.05 1.15
C ASN A 62 9.95 12.53 2.58
N GLU A 63 8.92 13.00 3.30
CA GLU A 63 9.03 13.39 4.71
C GLU A 63 8.78 12.21 5.67
N GLY A 64 8.55 11.02 5.12
CA GLY A 64 8.27 9.79 5.86
C GLY A 64 6.78 9.57 6.09
N ILE A 65 6.45 8.95 7.22
CA ILE A 65 5.07 8.62 7.59
C ILE A 65 4.44 9.84 8.28
N PRO A 66 3.35 10.43 7.74
CA PRO A 66 2.75 11.61 8.33
C PRO A 66 2.11 11.32 9.70
N ASN A 67 2.31 12.20 10.68
CA ASN A 67 1.73 12.06 12.02
C ASN A 67 0.28 12.61 12.12
N SER A 68 -0.27 13.16 11.04
CA SER A 68 -1.65 13.68 11.02
C SER A 68 -2.54 12.86 10.08
N PRO A 69 -3.81 12.60 10.46
CA PRO A 69 -4.78 11.96 9.57
C PRO A 69 -4.96 12.74 8.27
N GLU A 70 -4.94 14.07 8.33
CA GLU A 70 -5.15 14.96 7.18
C GLU A 70 -4.10 14.74 6.10
N ARG A 71 -2.82 14.64 6.49
CA ARG A 71 -1.73 14.42 5.53
C ARG A 71 -1.79 13.01 4.95
N ARG A 72 -2.13 11.98 5.76
CA ARG A 72 -2.33 10.62 5.26
C ARG A 72 -3.45 10.54 4.21
N VAL A 73 -4.57 11.21 4.48
CA VAL A 73 -5.70 11.32 3.55
C VAL A 73 -5.28 12.07 2.27
N ALA A 74 -4.53 13.17 2.39
CA ALA A 74 -4.02 13.89 1.22
C ALA A 74 -3.09 13.02 0.35
N THR A 75 -2.20 12.22 0.97
CA THR A 75 -1.36 11.28 0.24
C THR A 75 -2.19 10.18 -0.42
N ALA A 76 -3.24 9.68 0.24
CA ALA A 76 -4.16 8.70 -0.33
C ALA A 76 -4.86 9.25 -1.58
N HIS A 77 -5.39 10.47 -1.51
CA HIS A 77 -5.98 11.16 -2.67
C HIS A 77 -4.97 11.28 -3.81
N LYS A 78 -3.75 11.75 -3.52
CA LYS A 78 -2.68 11.85 -4.52
C LYS A 78 -2.43 10.51 -5.24
N ILE A 79 -2.32 9.40 -4.50
CA ILE A 79 -2.07 8.08 -5.08
C ILE A 79 -3.25 7.66 -5.98
N VAL A 80 -4.48 7.81 -5.51
CA VAL A 80 -5.69 7.43 -6.25
C VAL A 80 -5.84 8.26 -7.51
N GLU A 81 -5.73 9.58 -7.43
CA GLU A 81 -5.84 10.49 -8.58
C GLU A 81 -4.79 10.16 -9.66
N ARG A 82 -3.56 9.84 -9.25
CA ARG A 82 -2.50 9.46 -10.19
C ARG A 82 -2.73 8.10 -10.82
N ALA A 83 -3.30 7.15 -10.08
CA ALA A 83 -3.71 5.86 -10.63
C ALA A 83 -4.84 6.04 -11.65
N GLU A 84 -5.87 6.83 -11.33
CA GLU A 84 -6.99 7.12 -12.22
C GLU A 84 -6.56 7.86 -13.48
N ALA A 85 -5.64 8.81 -13.37
CA ALA A 85 -5.07 9.53 -14.51
C ALA A 85 -4.36 8.60 -15.51
N LEU A 86 -3.83 7.46 -15.05
CA LEU A 86 -3.24 6.41 -15.89
C LEU A 86 -4.25 5.33 -16.31
N GLY A 87 -5.52 5.49 -15.95
CA GLY A 87 -6.61 4.58 -16.27
C GLY A 87 -6.59 3.29 -15.45
N ILE A 88 -6.02 3.30 -14.25
CA ILE A 88 -6.18 2.23 -13.26
C ILE A 88 -7.49 2.53 -12.50
N PRO A 89 -8.45 1.60 -12.45
CA PRO A 89 -9.71 1.87 -11.78
C PRO A 89 -9.49 1.92 -10.27
N ARG A 90 -10.20 2.81 -9.57
CA ARG A 90 -10.09 2.99 -8.11
C ARG A 90 -10.22 1.69 -7.31
N GLN A 91 -11.06 0.76 -7.76
CA GLN A 91 -11.24 -0.56 -7.13
C GLN A 91 -9.98 -1.45 -7.10
N ASP A 92 -8.97 -1.12 -7.93
CA ASP A 92 -7.69 -1.81 -7.98
C ASP A 92 -6.60 -1.12 -7.16
N VAL A 93 -6.95 -0.05 -6.45
CA VAL A 93 -6.05 0.72 -5.57
C VAL A 93 -6.46 0.45 -4.13
N ILE A 94 -5.54 -0.15 -3.36
CA ILE A 94 -5.71 -0.43 -1.94
C ILE A 94 -4.78 0.54 -1.19
N ILE A 95 -5.32 1.46 -0.41
CA ILE A 95 -4.55 2.39 0.42
C ILE A 95 -4.17 1.74 1.74
N ASP A 96 -2.89 1.75 2.06
CA ASP A 96 -2.37 1.40 3.37
C ASP A 96 -2.08 2.66 4.18
N CYS A 97 -2.87 2.89 5.24
CA CYS A 97 -2.69 4.02 6.14
C CYS A 97 -1.52 3.86 7.12
N LEU A 98 -0.69 2.82 7.03
CA LEU A 98 0.52 2.56 7.83
C LEU A 98 0.34 2.67 9.34
N ALA A 99 -0.05 1.58 10.01
CA ALA A 99 -0.05 1.54 11.47
C ALA A 99 1.38 1.71 12.03
N MET A 100 1.60 2.77 12.82
CA MET A 100 2.82 2.91 13.59
C MET A 100 2.67 2.22 14.95
N THR A 101 3.78 1.73 15.51
CA THR A 101 3.80 1.09 16.83
C THR A 101 3.37 2.06 17.93
N VAL A 102 2.35 1.67 18.71
CA VAL A 102 1.82 2.45 19.83
C VAL A 102 2.88 2.71 20.92
N GLY A 103 3.90 1.84 21.01
CA GLY A 103 5.05 2.06 21.90
C GLY A 103 5.93 3.25 21.53
N ALA A 104 5.91 3.67 20.26
CA ALA A 104 6.64 4.86 19.78
C ALA A 104 5.81 6.14 19.92
N ASP A 105 4.50 6.07 19.65
CA ASP A 105 3.55 7.15 19.93
C ASP A 105 2.20 6.57 20.36
N SER A 106 1.80 6.86 21.60
CA SER A 106 0.51 6.45 22.18
C SER A 106 -0.71 6.89 21.36
N ARG A 107 -0.59 7.96 20.55
CA ARG A 107 -1.66 8.49 19.70
C ARG A 107 -1.65 7.91 18.28
N ALA A 108 -0.59 7.18 17.89
CA ALA A 108 -0.46 6.61 16.55
C ALA A 108 -1.66 5.75 16.16
N GLY A 109 -2.19 4.95 17.10
CA GLY A 109 -3.37 4.13 16.86
C GLY A 109 -4.60 4.94 16.51
N LEU A 110 -4.86 6.05 17.22
CA LEU A 110 -6.00 6.93 16.96
C LEU A 110 -5.86 7.64 15.62
N VAL A 111 -4.66 8.11 15.29
CA VAL A 111 -4.36 8.77 14.02
C VAL A 111 -4.64 7.85 12.84
N VAL A 112 -4.23 6.58 12.94
CA VAL A 112 -4.41 5.59 11.88
C VAL A 112 -5.88 5.21 11.73
N ILE A 113 -6.61 5.01 12.82
CA ILE A 113 -8.05 4.71 12.78
C ILE A 113 -8.82 5.86 12.13
N GLU A 114 -8.51 7.11 12.49
CA GLU A 114 -9.16 8.27 11.89
C GLU A 114 -8.80 8.42 10.41
N ALA A 115 -7.55 8.17 10.02
CA ALA A 115 -7.13 8.16 8.62
C ALA A 115 -7.91 7.10 7.82
N ILE A 116 -8.03 5.86 8.32
CA ILE A 116 -8.81 4.80 7.66
C ILE A 116 -10.27 5.22 7.50
N ARG A 117 -10.88 5.75 8.57
CA ARG A 117 -12.28 6.20 8.56
C ARG A 117 -12.51 7.26 7.48
N ARG A 118 -11.60 8.23 7.37
CA ARG A 118 -11.67 9.30 6.38
C ARG A 118 -11.39 8.82 4.96
N VAL A 119 -10.35 8.02 4.76
CA VAL A 119 -10.06 7.41 3.44
C VAL A 119 -11.26 6.60 2.97
N LYS A 120 -11.88 5.80 3.83
CA LYS A 120 -13.09 5.04 3.49
C LYS A 120 -14.27 5.96 3.12
N ALA A 121 -14.49 7.03 3.87
CA ALA A 121 -15.58 7.97 3.60
C ALA A 121 -15.37 8.80 2.32
N GLU A 122 -14.13 9.19 2.03
CA GLU A 122 -13.78 10.09 0.92
C GLU A 122 -13.44 9.34 -0.38
N LEU A 123 -12.85 8.14 -0.29
CA LEU A 123 -12.34 7.34 -1.41
C LEU A 123 -13.07 5.98 -1.58
N GLY A 124 -14.05 5.66 -0.73
CA GLY A 124 -14.90 4.47 -0.85
C GLY A 124 -14.37 3.21 -0.17
N ASP A 125 -15.25 2.21 -0.04
CA ASP A 125 -15.11 1.05 0.85
C ASP A 125 -14.03 0.03 0.45
N SER A 126 -13.64 -0.03 -0.83
CA SER A 126 -12.73 -1.05 -1.38
C SER A 126 -11.24 -0.75 -1.13
N THR A 127 -10.94 0.36 -0.46
CA THR A 127 -9.67 1.08 -0.64
C THR A 127 -8.77 1.04 0.59
N THR A 128 -9.05 0.31 1.69
CA THR A 128 -8.24 0.48 2.93
C THR A 128 -7.71 -0.81 3.57
N THR A 129 -6.38 -0.89 3.73
CA THR A 129 -5.63 -1.80 4.62
C THR A 129 -4.82 -0.96 5.60
N SER A 130 -4.38 -1.49 6.74
CA SER A 130 -3.54 -0.74 7.69
C SER A 130 -2.49 -1.56 8.44
N CYS A 131 -2.35 -2.85 8.11
CA CYS A 131 -1.51 -3.77 8.88
C CYS A 131 -0.14 -3.97 8.23
N ALA A 132 0.79 -3.05 8.46
CA ALA A 132 2.20 -3.32 8.25
C ALA A 132 2.72 -4.18 9.42
N SER A 133 2.65 -5.51 9.29
CA SER A 133 3.18 -6.46 10.28
C SER A 133 4.71 -6.54 10.16
N GLY A 134 5.41 -5.42 10.36
CA GLY A 134 6.85 -5.27 10.14
C GLY A 134 7.68 -4.85 11.36
N ASP A 135 7.06 -4.27 12.40
CA ASP A 135 7.80 -3.90 13.62
C ASP A 135 7.98 -5.09 14.55
N GLY A 136 8.95 -5.92 14.19
CA GLY A 136 9.39 -7.08 14.96
C GLY A 136 9.92 -6.68 16.33
N HIS A 137 9.07 -6.77 17.35
CA HIS A 137 9.55 -7.01 18.70
C HIS A 137 9.65 -8.52 18.91
N ARG A 138 10.77 -9.10 18.48
CA ARG A 138 11.22 -10.42 18.93
C ARG A 138 11.38 -10.35 20.46
N ARG A 139 10.37 -10.76 21.22
CA ARG A 139 10.60 -11.38 22.52
C ARG A 139 10.66 -12.89 22.30
N CYS A 140 11.86 -13.35 21.96
CA CYS A 140 12.27 -14.68 22.40
C CYS A 140 12.37 -14.61 23.93
N SER A 141 11.32 -15.05 24.62
CA SER A 141 11.45 -15.59 25.95
C SER A 141 10.77 -16.95 25.92
N SER A 142 11.60 -17.96 25.75
CA SER A 142 11.34 -19.36 26.07
C SER A 142 10.45 -19.49 27.32
N VAL A 143 9.39 -20.28 27.21
CA VAL A 143 8.77 -20.92 28.37
C VAL A 143 8.62 -22.41 28.04
N PRO A 144 9.06 -23.31 28.93
CA PRO A 144 9.04 -24.77 28.74
C PRO A 144 7.64 -25.38 28.71
#